data_AF-A0A8K0WXV7-F1
#
_entry.id   AF-A0A8K0WXV7-F1
#
_cell.length_a   1.000
_cell.length_b   1.000
_cell.length_c   1.000
_cell.angle_alpha   90.00
_cell.angle_beta   90.00
_cell.angle_gamma   90.00
#
_symmetry.space_group_name_H-M   'P 1'
#
loop_
_entity.id
_entity.type
_entity.pdbx_description
1 polymer ?
#
loop_
_entity_poly.entity_id
_entity_poly.type
_entity_poly.pdbx_seq_one_letter_code
_entity_poly.pdbx_strand_id
1 'polypeptide(L)'
;MQFSTFVVLLATSTGVMADLHNYATCNSNIQPVGNPNTCNKKRDLSGEELITRARSRIFGRAYGDNAAATRKACAAYRNRNTGNKMWDKCPDCTTGQRSTSNPNYCVVTCESRAGHIGGDEWLHYCRQAGADSSDAY
;
A
#
# COMPACT_ATOMS: atom_id res chain seq x y z
N MET A 1 23.28 53.87 -22.95
CA MET A 1 22.20 53.43 -22.03
C MET A 1 21.90 51.98 -22.38
N GLN A 2 22.16 51.06 -21.45
CA GLN A 2 22.19 49.62 -21.70
C GLN A 2 20.83 49.03 -21.27
N PHE A 3 20.10 48.44 -22.22
CA PHE A 3 18.82 47.78 -21.97
C PHE A 3 19.06 46.46 -21.22
N SER A 4 18.75 46.43 -19.92
CA SER A 4 18.77 45.19 -19.12
C SER A 4 17.49 44.41 -19.39
N THR A 5 17.59 43.38 -20.23
CA THR A 5 16.55 42.37 -20.42
C THR A 5 16.64 41.33 -19.31
N PHE A 6 15.77 41.46 -18.30
CA PHE A 6 15.51 40.38 -17.34
C PHE A 6 14.70 39.29 -18.04
N VAL A 7 15.35 38.20 -18.45
CA VAL A 7 14.68 36.98 -18.92
C VAL A 7 14.26 36.18 -17.70
N VAL A 8 12.97 36.28 -17.34
CA VAL A 8 12.36 35.38 -16.34
C VAL A 8 12.03 34.07 -17.06
N LEU A 9 12.90 33.08 -16.88
CA LEU A 9 12.69 31.71 -17.32
C LEU A 9 11.64 31.05 -16.42
N LEU A 10 10.37 31.14 -16.83
CA LEU A 10 9.30 30.32 -16.27
C LEU A 10 9.50 28.87 -16.76
N ALA A 11 10.11 28.06 -15.92
CA ALA A 11 10.14 26.60 -16.11
C ALA A 11 8.71 26.08 -15.98
N THR A 12 8.04 25.86 -17.12
CA THR A 12 6.78 25.12 -17.16
C THR A 12 7.09 23.66 -16.89
N SER A 13 6.93 23.24 -15.64
CA SER A 13 7.00 21.83 -15.26
C SER A 13 5.81 21.11 -15.91
N THR A 14 6.03 20.48 -17.05
CA THR A 14 5.15 19.43 -17.58
C THR A 14 5.30 18.21 -16.66
N GLY A 15 4.60 18.27 -15.53
CA GLY A 15 4.43 17.11 -14.66
C GLY A 15 3.55 16.11 -15.39
N VAL A 16 4.12 14.96 -15.79
CA VAL A 16 3.33 13.73 -15.83
C VAL A 16 2.75 13.58 -14.43
N MET A 17 1.45 13.80 -14.28
CA MET A 17 0.75 13.64 -13.01
C MET A 17 0.73 12.13 -12.75
N ALA A 18 1.73 11.63 -12.02
CA ALA A 18 1.63 10.32 -11.43
C ALA A 18 0.37 10.33 -10.56
N ASP A 19 -0.48 9.30 -10.67
CA ASP A 19 -1.65 9.16 -9.80
C ASP A 19 -1.13 8.87 -8.39
N LEU A 20 -1.12 9.92 -7.57
CA LEU A 20 -0.50 9.96 -6.26
C LEU A 20 -1.56 9.70 -5.19
N HIS A 21 -1.28 8.73 -4.34
CA HIS A 21 -2.17 8.24 -3.32
C HIS A 21 -1.53 8.34 -1.94
N ASN A 22 -2.37 8.44 -0.93
CA ASN A 22 -1.94 8.48 0.45
C ASN A 22 -1.87 7.08 1.05
N TYR A 23 -2.63 6.13 0.49
CA TYR A 23 -2.75 4.79 1.00
C TYR A 23 -2.61 3.77 -0.11
N ALA A 24 -2.01 2.63 0.20
CA ALA A 24 -2.02 1.50 -0.71
C ALA A 24 -1.94 0.15 0.01
N THR A 25 -2.49 -0.88 -0.63
CA THR A 25 -2.50 -2.27 -0.14
C THR A 25 -2.15 -3.24 -1.27
N CYS A 26 -1.59 -4.38 -0.92
CA CYS A 26 -1.35 -5.49 -1.85
C CYS A 26 -2.43 -6.56 -1.66
N ASN A 27 -2.91 -7.12 -2.76
CA ASN A 27 -3.99 -8.10 -2.80
C ASN A 27 -3.51 -9.38 -3.49
N SER A 28 -4.08 -10.53 -3.13
CA SER A 28 -3.69 -11.82 -3.73
C SER A 28 -4.86 -12.77 -3.88
N ASN A 29 -4.81 -13.58 -4.93
CA ASN A 29 -5.76 -14.67 -5.17
C ASN A 29 -5.48 -15.89 -4.26
N ILE A 30 -4.34 -15.88 -3.57
CA ILE A 30 -3.92 -16.87 -2.57
C ILE A 30 -3.70 -16.11 -1.25
N GLN A 31 -4.70 -16.06 -0.39
CA GLN A 31 -4.48 -15.58 0.98
C GLN A 31 -3.67 -16.64 1.75
N PRO A 32 -2.56 -16.29 2.42
CA PRO A 32 -2.03 -17.16 3.47
C PRO A 32 -3.14 -17.35 4.52
N VAL A 33 -3.46 -18.61 4.81
CA VAL A 33 -4.54 -18.99 5.72
C VAL A 33 -4.27 -18.40 7.10
N GLY A 34 -5.12 -17.45 7.47
CA GLY A 34 -4.99 -16.63 8.66
C GLY A 34 -4.85 -15.16 8.25
N ASN A 35 -5.96 -14.42 8.23
CA ASN A 35 -5.89 -12.97 8.31
C ASN A 35 -5.70 -12.60 9.79
N PRO A 36 -4.49 -12.17 10.24
CA PRO A 36 -4.29 -11.73 11.62
C PRO A 36 -4.78 -10.29 11.87
N ASN A 37 -5.38 -9.62 10.88
CA ASN A 37 -5.75 -8.20 10.96
C ASN A 37 -7.14 -8.01 11.59
N THR A 38 -7.39 -8.59 12.76
CA THR A 38 -8.43 -8.03 13.63
C THR A 38 -7.89 -6.71 14.18
N CYS A 39 -8.56 -5.59 13.89
CA CYS A 39 -8.20 -4.26 14.41
C CYS A 39 -8.09 -4.23 15.94
N ASN A 40 -8.75 -5.19 16.61
CA ASN A 40 -8.70 -5.39 18.04
C ASN A 40 -7.71 -6.49 18.38
N LYS A 41 -6.58 -6.10 18.95
CA LYS A 41 -5.53 -7.00 19.42
C LYS A 41 -6.08 -7.89 20.55
N LYS A 42 -5.75 -9.18 20.45
CA LYS A 42 -6.07 -10.35 21.30
C LYS A 42 -7.29 -11.15 20.88
N ARG A 43 -7.06 -12.12 19.99
CA ARG A 43 -7.82 -13.36 20.06
C ARG A 43 -6.84 -14.52 20.14
N ASP A 44 -6.53 -14.89 21.38
CA ASP A 44 -6.02 -16.21 21.70
C ASP A 44 -7.11 -17.19 21.26
N LEU A 45 -6.99 -17.66 20.01
CA LEU A 45 -7.92 -18.58 19.40
C LEU A 45 -7.77 -19.93 20.09
N SER A 46 -8.71 -20.24 20.99
CA SER A 46 -8.84 -21.58 21.55
C SER A 46 -9.10 -22.60 20.42
N GLY A 47 -8.64 -23.84 20.61
CA GLY A 47 -8.56 -24.86 19.56
C GLY A 47 -9.87 -25.16 18.82
N GLU A 48 -11.02 -24.87 19.41
CA GLU A 48 -12.34 -25.11 18.81
C GLU A 48 -12.70 -24.06 17.73
N GLU A 49 -12.26 -22.80 17.90
CA GLU A 49 -12.52 -21.72 16.94
C GLU A 49 -11.65 -21.88 15.68
N LEU A 50 -10.51 -22.58 15.79
CA LEU A 50 -9.69 -22.99 14.64
C LEU A 50 -10.40 -24.03 13.76
N ILE A 51 -11.14 -24.96 14.36
CA ILE A 51 -11.87 -26.02 13.64
C ILE A 51 -13.10 -25.45 12.91
N THR A 52 -13.83 -24.53 13.54
CA THR A 52 -14.96 -23.84 12.91
C THR A 52 -14.50 -22.94 11.76
N ARG A 53 -13.36 -22.25 11.89
CA ARG A 53 -12.76 -21.49 10.79
C ARG A 53 -12.12 -22.35 9.71
N ALA A 54 -11.70 -23.58 10.02
CA ALA A 54 -11.26 -24.56 9.01
C ALA A 54 -12.43 -25.02 8.13
N ARG A 55 -13.65 -25.14 8.67
CA ARG A 55 -14.86 -25.47 7.90
C ARG A 55 -15.29 -24.36 6.93
N SER A 56 -15.04 -23.10 7.26
CA SER A 56 -15.25 -21.96 6.34
C SER A 56 -14.26 -21.93 5.17
N ARG A 57 -13.25 -22.81 5.13
CA ARG A 57 -12.23 -22.89 4.05
C ARG A 57 -12.69 -23.70 2.83
N ILE A 58 -13.92 -24.24 2.82
CA ILE A 58 -14.45 -25.02 1.70
C ILE A 58 -15.17 -24.15 0.66
N PHE A 59 -15.59 -22.92 1.00
CA PHE A 59 -16.49 -22.12 0.14
C PHE A 59 -16.14 -20.63 -0.07
N GLY A 60 -14.89 -20.20 0.15
CA GLY A 60 -14.55 -18.79 -0.06
C GLY A 60 -13.11 -18.55 -0.44
N ARG A 61 -12.81 -18.57 -1.74
CA ARG A 61 -11.61 -17.89 -2.26
C ARG A 61 -11.88 -16.39 -2.18
N ALA A 62 -11.60 -15.80 -1.02
CA ALA A 62 -11.68 -14.35 -0.85
C ALA A 62 -10.50 -13.73 -1.59
N TYR A 63 -10.79 -12.87 -2.58
CA TYR A 63 -9.85 -11.83 -2.98
C TYR A 63 -9.59 -11.01 -1.73
N GLY A 64 -8.38 -11.03 -1.20
CA GLY A 64 -8.17 -10.43 0.11
C GLY A 64 -6.77 -9.97 0.36
N ASP A 65 -6.70 -9.00 1.25
CA ASP A 65 -5.49 -8.24 1.55
C ASP A 65 -4.34 -9.17 1.92
N ASN A 66 -3.20 -8.98 1.27
CA ASN A 66 -1.98 -9.70 1.57
C ASN A 66 -1.10 -8.84 2.47
N ALA A 67 -1.37 -8.90 3.78
CA ALA A 67 -0.65 -8.12 4.78
C ALA A 67 0.87 -8.33 4.76
N ALA A 68 1.33 -9.54 4.46
CA ALA A 68 2.75 -9.83 4.37
C ALA A 68 3.37 -9.14 3.14
N ALA A 69 2.70 -9.21 1.99
CA ALA A 69 3.12 -8.50 0.79
C ALA A 69 3.06 -6.98 1.00
N THR A 70 2.00 -6.43 1.61
CA THR A 70 1.90 -4.99 1.88
C THR A 70 3.04 -4.48 2.76
N ARG A 71 3.42 -5.21 3.82
CA ARG A 71 4.57 -4.83 4.67
C ARG A 71 5.88 -4.82 3.91
N LYS A 72 6.13 -5.87 3.11
CA LYS A 72 7.35 -5.98 2.29
C LYS A 72 7.40 -4.89 1.23
N ALA A 73 6.31 -4.70 0.50
CA ALA A 73 6.16 -3.66 -0.50
C ALA A 73 6.35 -2.27 0.12
N CYS A 74 5.72 -1.98 1.27
CA CYS A 74 5.87 -0.70 1.96
C CYS A 74 7.31 -0.45 2.42
N ALA A 75 8.00 -1.47 2.93
CA ALA A 75 9.41 -1.35 3.30
C ALA A 75 10.31 -1.08 2.09
N ALA A 76 10.08 -1.78 0.97
CA ALA A 76 10.82 -1.55 -0.28
C ALA A 76 10.53 -0.15 -0.85
N TYR A 77 9.26 0.24 -0.89
CA TYR A 77 8.79 1.52 -1.38
C TYR A 77 9.30 2.70 -0.54
N ARG A 78 9.39 2.55 0.78
CA ARG A 78 10.03 3.54 1.66
C ARG A 78 11.51 3.74 1.34
N ASN A 79 12.21 2.66 1.00
CA ASN A 79 13.65 2.69 0.69
C ASN A 79 13.94 3.04 -0.78
N ARG A 80 12.92 3.37 -1.58
CA ARG A 80 13.10 3.75 -2.97
C ARG A 80 13.89 5.05 -3.09
N ASN A 81 14.71 5.12 -4.13
CA ASN A 81 15.42 6.33 -4.54
C ASN A 81 15.70 6.26 -6.04
N THR A 82 14.65 6.43 -6.85
CA THR A 82 14.70 6.26 -8.32
C THR A 82 15.00 7.56 -9.06
N GLY A 83 15.11 8.68 -8.36
CA GLY A 83 15.25 10.00 -8.95
C GLY A 83 15.07 11.12 -7.93
N ASN A 84 14.69 12.31 -8.42
CA ASN A 84 14.58 13.53 -7.61
C ASN A 84 13.16 14.11 -7.56
N LYS A 85 12.17 13.45 -8.17
CA LYS A 85 10.76 13.88 -8.08
C LYS A 85 10.14 13.45 -6.76
N MET A 86 9.00 14.04 -6.42
CA MET A 86 8.34 13.87 -5.11
C MET A 86 7.96 12.40 -4.83
N TRP A 87 7.04 11.82 -5.60
CA TRP A 87 7.40 10.76 -6.54
C TRP A 87 8.41 9.68 -6.14
N ASP A 88 9.66 9.96 -6.52
CA ASP A 88 10.81 9.06 -6.57
C ASP A 88 11.29 8.59 -5.21
N LYS A 89 10.72 9.14 -4.13
CA LYS A 89 11.09 8.89 -2.74
C LYS A 89 9.82 8.84 -1.91
N CYS A 90 9.80 8.00 -0.89
CA CYS A 90 8.72 8.04 0.10
C CYS A 90 9.29 8.13 1.53
N PRO A 91 9.80 9.32 1.93
CA PRO A 91 10.41 9.49 3.25
C PRO A 91 9.41 9.35 4.41
N ASP A 92 8.13 9.57 4.14
CA ASP A 92 7.02 9.51 5.09
C ASP A 92 6.22 8.19 5.01
N CYS A 93 6.61 7.26 4.12
CA CYS A 93 5.94 5.97 4.01
C CYS A 93 6.06 5.18 5.31
N THR A 94 4.91 4.77 5.84
CA THR A 94 4.83 3.93 7.03
C THR A 94 3.79 2.83 6.84
N THR A 95 4.01 1.68 7.47
CA THR A 95 2.99 0.63 7.50
C THR A 95 1.96 0.96 8.58
N GLY A 96 0.68 0.97 8.20
CA GLY A 96 -0.45 1.18 9.09
C GLY A 96 -1.51 0.08 8.96
N GLN A 97 -2.61 0.28 9.67
CA GLN A 97 -3.81 -0.56 9.57
C GLN A 97 -5.05 0.33 9.49
N ARG A 98 -5.94 0.05 8.54
CA ARG A 98 -7.24 0.70 8.41
C ARG A 98 -8.37 -0.27 8.67
N SER A 99 -9.35 0.16 9.47
CA SER A 99 -10.63 -0.53 9.58
C SER A 99 -11.34 -0.49 8.23
N THR A 100 -11.96 -1.60 7.85
CA THR A 100 -12.92 -1.59 6.74
C THR A 100 -14.29 -1.14 7.23
N SER A 101 -15.30 -1.21 6.36
CA SER A 101 -16.71 -1.06 6.72
C SER A 101 -17.14 -2.01 7.83
N ASN A 102 -16.43 -3.11 8.05
CA ASN A 102 -16.58 -3.95 9.23
C ASN A 102 -15.54 -3.56 10.30
N PRO A 103 -15.96 -3.05 11.48
CA PRO A 103 -15.04 -2.60 12.53
C PRO A 103 -14.16 -3.71 13.12
N ASN A 104 -14.50 -4.98 12.86
CA ASN A 104 -13.73 -6.13 13.30
C ASN A 104 -12.63 -6.55 12.31
N TYR A 105 -12.57 -5.91 11.13
CA TYR A 105 -11.68 -6.29 10.05
C TYR A 105 -10.80 -5.10 9.65
N CYS A 106 -9.49 -5.32 9.66
CA CYS A 106 -8.50 -4.34 9.23
C CYS A 106 -7.76 -4.79 7.97
N VAL A 107 -7.34 -3.80 7.18
CA VAL A 107 -6.40 -3.94 6.08
C VAL A 107 -5.06 -3.38 6.51
N VAL A 108 -3.97 -4.10 6.27
CA VAL A 108 -2.63 -3.52 6.42
C VAL A 108 -2.38 -2.66 5.20
N THR A 109 -2.05 -1.39 5.41
CA THR A 109 -1.83 -0.39 4.36
C THR A 109 -0.43 0.20 4.46
N CYS A 110 0.13 0.65 3.35
CA CYS A 110 1.22 1.62 3.34
C CYS A 110 0.62 3.02 3.32
N GLU A 111 1.12 3.92 4.15
CA GLU A 111 0.59 5.27 4.32
C GLU A 111 1.67 6.30 4.03
N SER A 112 1.34 7.29 3.21
CA SER A 112 2.12 8.50 2.95
C SER A 112 1.21 9.69 3.17
N ARG A 113 1.56 10.56 4.12
CA ARG A 113 0.81 11.80 4.40
C ARG A 113 0.99 12.84 3.31
N ALA A 114 2.11 12.78 2.60
CA ALA A 114 2.45 13.68 1.52
C ALA A 114 1.97 13.20 0.14
N GLY A 115 1.36 12.01 0.05
CA GLY A 115 0.87 11.46 -1.21
C GLY A 115 2.01 11.08 -2.15
N HIS A 116 2.93 10.24 -1.70
CA HIS A 116 4.08 9.76 -2.50
C HIS A 116 3.84 8.39 -3.14
N ILE A 117 2.63 7.82 -3.05
CA ILE A 117 2.35 6.46 -3.52
C ILE A 117 1.79 6.49 -4.95
N GLY A 118 2.55 6.05 -5.94
CA GLY A 118 2.11 5.87 -7.32
C GLY A 118 1.42 4.53 -7.52
N GLY A 119 0.23 4.53 -8.12
CA GLY A 119 -0.58 3.31 -8.27
C GLY A 119 0.07 2.19 -9.09
N ASP A 120 0.66 2.52 -10.24
CA ASP A 120 1.34 1.57 -11.13
C ASP A 120 2.68 1.07 -10.53
N GLU A 121 3.45 1.98 -9.94
CA GLU A 121 4.68 1.66 -9.23
C GLU A 121 4.42 0.76 -8.02
N TRP A 122 3.36 1.02 -7.25
CA TRP A 122 3.00 0.21 -6.09
C TRP A 122 2.66 -1.24 -6.48
N LEU A 123 1.92 -1.44 -7.59
CA LEU A 123 1.63 -2.77 -8.12
C LEU A 123 2.91 -3.58 -8.38
N HIS A 124 3.95 -2.92 -8.90
CA HIS A 124 5.24 -3.56 -9.15
C HIS A 124 5.84 -4.12 -7.86
N TYR A 125 5.85 -3.35 -6.77
CA TYR A 125 6.34 -3.81 -5.46
C TYR A 125 5.46 -4.89 -4.84
N CYS A 126 4.15 -4.83 -5.01
CA CYS A 126 3.25 -5.91 -4.59
C CYS A 126 3.59 -7.23 -5.28
N ARG A 127 3.83 -7.21 -6.59
CA ARG A 127 4.24 -8.41 -7.35
C ARG A 127 5.57 -8.97 -6.89
N GLN A 128 6.58 -8.11 -6.66
CA GLN A 128 7.85 -8.54 -6.08
C GLN A 128 7.69 -9.17 -4.69
N ALA A 129 6.72 -8.68 -3.91
CA ALA A 129 6.43 -9.20 -2.58
C ALA A 129 5.56 -10.47 -2.58
N GLY A 130 5.13 -10.96 -3.75
CA GLY A 130 4.34 -12.17 -3.92
C GLY A 130 2.83 -11.97 -3.94
N ALA A 131 2.37 -10.75 -4.24
CA ALA A 131 0.95 -10.43 -4.44
C ALA A 131 0.60 -10.29 -5.93
N ASP A 132 -0.67 -10.52 -6.28
CA ASP A 132 -1.12 -10.54 -7.68
C ASP A 132 -1.59 -9.15 -8.15
N SER A 133 -2.09 -8.35 -7.21
CA SER A 133 -2.73 -7.07 -7.47
C SER A 133 -2.49 -6.08 -6.32
N SER A 134 -2.97 -4.86 -6.51
CA SER A 134 -2.83 -3.77 -5.54
C SER A 134 -3.94 -2.75 -5.69
N ASP A 135 -4.29 -2.08 -4.60
CA ASP A 135 -5.16 -0.90 -4.60
C ASP A 135 -4.42 0.28 -3.97
N ALA A 136 -4.57 1.47 -4.55
CA ALA A 136 -4.04 2.72 -4.02
C ALA A 136 -5.16 3.79 -4.03
N TYR A 137 -5.28 4.57 -2.94
CA TYR A 137 -6.37 5.52 -2.69
C TYR A 137 -6.03 6.63 -1.70
#